data_AF-A0A699SSD0-F1
#
_entry.id   AF-A0A699SSD0-F1
#
_cell.length_a   1.000
_cell.length_b   1.000
_cell.length_c   1.000
_cell.angle_alpha   90.00
_cell.angle_beta   90.00
_cell.angle_gamma   90.00
#
_symmetry.space_group_name_H-M   'P 1'
#
loop_
_entity.id
_entity.type
_entity.pdbx_description
1 polymer ?
#
loop_
_entity_poly.entity_id
_entity_poly.type
_entity_poly.pdbx_seq_one_letter_code
_entity_poly.pdbx_strand_id
1 'polypeptide(L)'
;MPPKRTSTSATPAMTDATIQQLITEGVAAALEAQAAAMSNANNPNRNTGPREIPVVKKGNYKEFINCQPFYFNGMEGAVGLIRWFERTESVFSRSNCAEENKVTFATGTLTDDALSWWNAYTQPIGIEQASRIAWTELK
;
A
#
# COMPACT_ATOMS: atom_id res chain seq x y z
N MET A 1 -27.89 -6.70 75.37
CA MET A 1 -27.81 -5.95 74.10
C MET A 1 -26.52 -6.35 73.39
N PRO A 2 -26.53 -6.72 72.09
CA PRO A 2 -25.30 -7.00 71.35
C PRO A 2 -24.79 -5.74 70.61
N PRO A 3 -23.49 -5.60 70.35
CA PRO A 3 -22.99 -4.54 69.48
C PRO A 3 -23.18 -4.93 68.01
N LYS A 4 -23.78 -4.02 67.26
CA LYS A 4 -24.12 -4.13 65.83
C LYS A 4 -22.83 -3.97 65.01
N ARG A 5 -22.43 -4.99 64.24
CA ARG A 5 -21.34 -4.86 63.25
C ARG A 5 -21.90 -4.19 62.00
N THR A 6 -21.48 -2.95 61.74
CA THR A 6 -21.74 -2.27 60.47
C THR A 6 -20.62 -2.66 59.50
N SER A 7 -20.90 -3.59 58.59
CA SER A 7 -20.01 -3.88 57.45
C SER A 7 -20.42 -2.99 56.27
N THR A 8 -19.70 -1.90 56.07
CA THR A 8 -19.76 -1.11 54.83
C THR A 8 -18.91 -1.82 53.79
N SER A 9 -19.55 -2.58 52.91
CA SER A 9 -18.94 -3.09 51.68
C SER A 9 -18.97 -1.95 50.65
N ALA A 10 -17.84 -1.23 50.51
CA ALA A 10 -17.66 -0.29 49.43
C ALA A 10 -17.33 -1.08 48.16
N THR A 11 -18.27 -1.11 47.22
CA THR A 11 -18.06 -1.64 45.87
C THR A 11 -16.98 -0.80 45.19
N PRO A 12 -15.88 -1.38 44.68
CA PRO A 12 -14.86 -0.59 43.99
C PRO A 12 -15.48 -0.15 42.66
N ALA A 13 -15.73 1.15 42.54
CA ALA A 13 -16.05 1.77 41.25
C ALA A 13 -14.84 1.54 40.34
N MET A 14 -15.01 0.71 39.31
CA MET A 14 -13.97 0.42 38.33
C MET A 14 -13.62 1.74 37.63
N THR A 15 -12.49 2.33 38.00
CA THR A 15 -12.05 3.62 37.47
C THR A 15 -11.48 3.44 36.07
N ASP A 16 -11.58 4.47 35.21
CA ASP A 16 -10.99 4.45 33.86
C ASP A 16 -9.50 4.11 33.86
N ALA A 17 -8.78 4.49 34.91
CA ALA A 17 -7.38 4.12 35.11
C ALA A 17 -7.17 2.61 35.22
N THR A 18 -8.09 1.89 35.88
CA THR A 18 -8.08 0.43 35.98
C THR A 18 -8.33 -0.24 34.63
N ILE A 19 -9.21 0.33 33.81
CA ILE A 19 -9.50 -0.17 32.45
C ILE A 19 -8.28 0.04 31.54
N GLN A 20 -7.68 1.23 31.58
CA GLN A 20 -6.45 1.54 30.84
C GLN A 20 -5.29 0.63 31.22
N GLN A 21 -5.17 0.33 32.53
CA GLN A 21 -4.13 -0.56 33.04
C GLN A 21 -4.32 -2.00 32.54
N LEU A 22 -5.55 -2.53 32.57
CA LEU A 22 -5.85 -3.87 32.05
C LEU A 22 -5.58 -3.99 30.54
N ILE A 23 -5.88 -2.93 29.77
CA ILE A 23 -5.56 -2.89 28.33
C ILE A 23 -4.04 -2.89 28.13
N THR A 24 -3.31 -2.09 28.90
CA THR A 24 -1.84 -1.98 28.80
C THR A 24 -1.17 -3.30 29.16
N GLU A 25 -1.61 -3.94 30.25
CA GLU A 25 -1.11 -5.25 30.67
C GLU A 25 -1.45 -6.35 29.65
N GLY A 26 -2.66 -6.33 29.08
CA GLY A 26 -3.06 -7.27 28.04
C GLY A 26 -2.23 -7.15 26.76
N VAL A 27 -1.95 -5.92 26.31
CA VAL A 27 -1.11 -5.66 25.13
C VAL A 27 0.34 -6.08 25.39
N ALA A 28 0.88 -5.76 26.57
CA ALA A 28 2.23 -6.18 26.96
C ALA A 28 2.34 -7.71 27.02
N ALA A 29 1.38 -8.40 27.64
CA ALA A 29 1.36 -9.86 27.71
C ALA A 29 1.24 -10.51 26.32
N ALA A 30 0.44 -9.94 25.42
CA ALA A 30 0.33 -10.42 24.05
C ALA A 30 1.63 -10.25 23.25
N LEU A 31 2.34 -9.13 23.44
CA LEU A 31 3.62 -8.87 22.79
C LEU A 31 4.71 -9.83 23.29
N GLU A 32 4.77 -10.06 24.59
CA GLU A 32 5.69 -11.04 25.20
C GLU A 32 5.38 -12.47 24.76
N ALA A 33 4.09 -12.85 24.68
CA ALA A 33 3.67 -14.14 24.17
C ALA A 33 4.04 -14.33 22.69
N GLN A 34 3.95 -13.28 21.88
CA GLN A 34 4.37 -13.29 20.48
C GLN A 34 5.90 -13.44 20.35
N ALA A 35 6.66 -12.74 21.19
CA ALA A 35 8.12 -12.86 21.24
C ALA A 35 8.58 -14.27 21.67
N ALA A 36 7.93 -14.85 22.69
CA ALA A 36 8.19 -16.21 23.13
C ALA A 36 7.82 -17.26 22.07
N ALA A 37 6.70 -17.05 21.35
CA ALA A 37 6.30 -17.92 20.24
C ALA A 37 7.29 -17.87 19.07
N MET A 38 7.87 -16.70 18.78
CA MET A 38 8.93 -16.56 17.78
C MET A 38 10.24 -17.25 18.23
N SER A 39 10.54 -17.26 19.52
CA SER A 39 11.72 -17.96 20.07
C SER A 39 11.57 -19.49 20.08
N ASN A 40 10.36 -20.03 20.26
CA ASN A 40 10.10 -21.47 20.30
C ASN A 40 9.87 -22.11 18.91
N ALA A 41 9.87 -21.30 17.83
CA ALA A 41 9.75 -21.78 16.45
C ALA A 41 11.02 -22.47 15.92
N ASN A 42 12.10 -22.55 16.69
CA ASN A 42 13.29 -23.33 16.38
C ASN A 42 13.04 -24.83 16.59
N ASN A 43 12.18 -25.40 15.75
CA ASN A 43 12.16 -26.84 15.51
C ASN A 43 13.29 -27.16 14.50
N PRO A 44 14.30 -27.98 14.87
CA PRO A 44 15.41 -28.29 13.97
C PRO A 44 15.03 -29.23 12.81
N ASN A 45 13.77 -29.62 12.65
CA ASN A 45 13.31 -30.55 11.62
C ASN A 45 12.30 -29.97 10.61
N ARG A 46 12.42 -28.68 10.28
CA ARG A 46 11.85 -28.17 9.03
C ARG A 46 12.99 -27.63 8.20
N ASN A 47 13.25 -28.32 7.11
CA ASN A 47 13.94 -27.88 5.90
C ASN A 47 13.52 -26.44 5.59
N THR A 48 14.25 -25.52 6.21
CA THR A 48 14.07 -24.08 6.16
C THR A 48 15.01 -23.64 5.05
N GLY A 49 14.52 -23.76 3.82
CA GLY A 49 14.97 -22.83 2.79
C GLY A 49 14.82 -21.41 3.33
N PRO A 50 15.68 -20.46 2.94
CA PRO A 50 15.63 -19.09 3.43
C PRO A 50 14.18 -18.61 3.39
N ARG A 51 13.66 -18.18 4.54
CA ARG A 51 12.36 -17.51 4.62
C ARG A 51 12.54 -16.20 3.87
N GLU A 52 12.33 -16.25 2.57
CA GLU A 52 12.28 -15.08 1.71
C GLU A 52 11.20 -14.20 2.30
N ILE A 53 11.61 -13.11 2.94
CA ILE A 53 10.77 -11.92 3.07
C ILE A 53 10.11 -11.79 1.70
N PRO A 54 8.76 -11.73 1.57
CA PRO A 54 8.15 -11.61 0.27
C PRO A 54 8.76 -10.37 -0.36
N VAL A 55 9.71 -10.57 -1.28
CA VAL A 55 10.29 -9.48 -2.03
C VAL A 55 9.09 -8.96 -2.78
N VAL A 56 8.61 -7.78 -2.38
CA VAL A 56 7.45 -7.14 -2.99
C VAL A 56 7.79 -7.09 -4.48
N LYS A 57 7.16 -7.98 -5.24
CA LYS A 57 7.51 -8.20 -6.64
C LYS A 57 7.12 -6.91 -7.34
N LYS A 58 8.12 -6.12 -7.71
CA LYS A 58 7.91 -4.88 -8.45
C LYS A 58 7.14 -5.20 -9.72
N GLY A 59 6.03 -4.49 -9.92
CA GLY A 59 5.20 -4.61 -11.12
C GLY A 59 6.04 -4.42 -12.38
N ASN A 60 6.04 -5.43 -13.23
CA ASN A 60 6.61 -5.34 -14.56
C ASN A 60 5.52 -4.95 -15.57
N TYR A 61 5.91 -4.67 -16.81
CA TYR A 61 4.98 -4.25 -17.86
C TYR A 61 3.85 -5.26 -18.12
N LYS A 62 4.10 -6.56 -17.92
CA LYS A 62 3.07 -7.60 -18.07
C LYS A 62 1.98 -7.48 -17.01
N GLU A 63 2.34 -7.19 -15.76
CA GLU A 63 1.34 -6.97 -14.70
C GLU A 63 0.50 -5.72 -14.96
N PHE A 64 1.11 -4.67 -15.53
CA PHE A 64 0.41 -3.46 -15.97
C PHE A 64 -0.63 -3.77 -17.06
N ILE A 65 -0.24 -4.47 -18.12
CA ILE A 65 -1.14 -4.86 -19.21
C ILE A 65 -2.24 -5.82 -18.73
N ASN A 66 -1.90 -6.77 -17.85
CA ASN A 66 -2.88 -7.69 -17.26
C ASN A 66 -3.96 -6.97 -16.44
N CYS A 67 -3.66 -5.78 -15.92
CA CYS A 67 -4.63 -4.93 -15.22
C CYS A 67 -5.59 -4.19 -16.17
N GLN A 68 -5.45 -4.38 -17.49
CA GLN A 68 -6.29 -3.81 -18.54
C GLN A 68 -6.26 -2.28 -18.52
N PRO A 69 -5.15 -1.66 -18.94
CA PRO A 69 -5.07 -0.21 -19.01
C PRO A 69 -6.06 0.35 -20.03
N PHE A 70 -6.46 1.60 -19.77
CA PHE A 70 -7.32 2.33 -20.67
C PHE A 70 -6.48 3.11 -21.69
N TYR A 71 -6.81 2.97 -22.96
CA TYR A 71 -6.12 3.68 -24.04
C TYR A 71 -6.75 5.04 -24.28
N PHE A 72 -5.93 6.04 -24.60
CA PHE A 72 -6.38 7.42 -24.84
C PHE A 72 -5.92 7.89 -26.21
N ASN A 73 -6.88 8.27 -27.05
CA ASN A 73 -6.64 8.70 -28.44
C ASN A 73 -6.47 10.23 -28.58
N GLY A 74 -6.83 11.01 -27.55
CA GLY A 74 -6.73 12.48 -27.58
C GLY A 74 -8.03 13.22 -27.93
N MET A 75 -9.08 12.55 -28.38
CA MET A 75 -10.30 13.18 -28.90
C MET A 75 -11.35 13.51 -27.83
N GLU A 76 -11.34 12.85 -26.68
CA GLU A 76 -12.36 13.07 -25.64
C GLU A 76 -12.11 14.34 -24.78
N GLY A 77 -11.11 15.15 -25.13
CA GLY A 77 -10.80 16.43 -24.50
C GLY A 77 -10.40 16.29 -23.02
N ALA A 78 -10.61 17.36 -22.24
CA ALA A 78 -10.22 17.42 -20.84
C ALA A 78 -10.90 16.33 -19.97
N VAL A 79 -12.16 16.01 -20.24
CA VAL A 79 -12.89 14.95 -19.52
C VAL A 79 -12.27 13.58 -19.81
N GLY A 80 -11.92 13.31 -21.06
CA GLY A 80 -11.17 12.12 -21.46
C GLY A 80 -9.83 11.99 -20.75
N LEU A 81 -9.07 13.09 -20.75
CA LEU A 81 -7.74 13.14 -20.16
C LEU A 81 -7.79 12.88 -18.64
N ILE A 82 -8.71 13.53 -17.91
CA ILE A 82 -8.91 13.30 -16.47
C ILE A 82 -9.24 11.83 -16.21
N ARG A 83 -10.17 11.27 -16.97
CA ARG A 83 -10.58 9.86 -16.83
C ARG A 83 -9.42 8.90 -17.13
N TRP A 84 -8.58 9.21 -18.12
CA TRP A 84 -7.40 8.43 -18.43
C TRP A 84 -6.39 8.45 -17.28
N PHE A 85 -6.13 9.61 -16.68
CA PHE A 85 -5.26 9.72 -15.51
C PHE A 85 -5.78 8.90 -14.32
N GLU A 86 -7.05 9.05 -13.96
CA GLU A 86 -7.67 8.31 -12.83
C GLU A 86 -7.59 6.79 -13.03
N ARG A 87 -7.92 6.31 -14.24
CA ARG A 87 -7.86 4.88 -14.57
C ARG A 87 -6.43 4.36 -14.55
N THR A 88 -5.49 5.12 -15.10
CA THR A 88 -4.08 4.74 -15.14
C THR A 88 -3.48 4.65 -13.74
N GLU A 89 -3.86 5.54 -12.82
CA GLU A 89 -3.44 5.44 -11.41
C GLU A 89 -4.00 4.21 -10.69
N SER A 90 -5.26 3.86 -10.95
CA SER A 90 -5.83 2.62 -10.45
C SER A 90 -5.05 1.40 -10.96
N VAL A 91 -4.67 1.41 -12.24
CA VAL A 91 -3.86 0.35 -12.85
C VAL A 91 -2.46 0.29 -12.24
N PHE A 92 -1.81 1.42 -11.96
CA PHE A 92 -0.51 1.44 -11.27
C PHE A 92 -0.58 0.81 -9.89
N SER A 93 -1.61 1.14 -9.12
CA SER A 93 -1.83 0.56 -7.80
C SER A 93 -2.03 -0.96 -7.89
N ARG A 94 -2.90 -1.43 -8.80
CA ARG A 94 -3.20 -2.85 -8.98
C ARG A 94 -2.02 -3.68 -9.49
N SER A 95 -1.20 -3.08 -10.35
CA SER A 95 -0.03 -3.75 -10.94
C SER A 95 1.23 -3.64 -10.08
N ASN A 96 1.17 -2.94 -8.95
CA ASN A 96 2.34 -2.60 -8.13
C ASN A 96 3.45 -1.90 -8.96
N CYS A 97 3.05 -0.98 -9.84
CA CYS A 97 3.94 -0.26 -10.73
C CYS A 97 4.84 0.69 -9.93
N ALA A 98 6.15 0.57 -10.11
CA ALA A 98 7.11 1.47 -9.46
C ALA A 98 7.11 2.85 -10.13
N GLU A 99 7.46 3.87 -9.35
CA GLU A 99 7.38 5.28 -9.76
C GLU A 99 8.15 5.55 -11.06
N GLU A 100 9.35 5.00 -11.19
CA GLU A 100 10.23 5.15 -12.36
C GLU A 100 9.67 4.53 -13.66
N ASN A 101 8.68 3.63 -13.55
CA ASN A 101 8.07 2.98 -14.70
C ASN A 101 6.75 3.62 -15.12
N LYS A 102 6.14 4.48 -14.28
CA LYS A 102 4.79 4.98 -14.48
C LYS A 102 4.62 5.72 -15.81
N VAL A 103 5.46 6.73 -16.07
CA VAL A 103 5.38 7.51 -17.32
C VAL A 103 5.57 6.61 -18.54
N THR A 104 6.58 5.76 -18.54
CA THR A 104 6.83 4.81 -19.64
C THR A 104 5.62 3.90 -19.89
N PHE A 105 5.01 3.36 -18.84
CA PHE A 105 3.88 2.43 -18.99
C PHE A 105 2.60 3.16 -19.42
N ALA A 106 2.32 4.32 -18.85
CA ALA A 106 1.16 5.14 -19.23
C ALA A 106 1.24 5.61 -20.68
N THR A 107 2.39 6.14 -21.09
CA THR A 107 2.58 6.66 -22.46
C THR A 107 2.44 5.56 -23.51
N GLY A 108 2.72 4.30 -23.17
CA GLY A 108 2.40 3.12 -24.00
C GLY A 108 0.91 2.86 -24.23
N THR A 109 0.01 3.60 -23.57
CA THR A 109 -1.45 3.53 -23.75
C THR A 109 -2.01 4.70 -24.57
N LEU A 110 -1.15 5.65 -24.98
CA LEU A 110 -1.54 6.74 -25.87
C LEU A 110 -1.65 6.22 -27.31
N THR A 111 -2.69 6.64 -28.02
CA THR A 111 -2.92 6.33 -29.43
C THR A 111 -3.16 7.62 -30.21
N ASP A 112 -3.11 7.53 -31.54
CA ASP A 112 -3.55 8.59 -32.47
C ASP A 112 -2.96 9.98 -32.15
N ASP A 113 -3.82 10.98 -31.90
CA ASP A 113 -3.41 12.36 -31.66
C ASP A 113 -2.62 12.49 -30.35
N ALA A 114 -2.99 11.73 -29.32
CA ALA A 114 -2.28 11.73 -28.04
C ALA A 114 -0.86 11.15 -28.17
N LEU A 115 -0.70 10.08 -28.97
CA LEU A 115 0.62 9.53 -29.27
C LEU A 115 1.47 10.51 -30.09
N SER A 116 0.86 11.20 -31.05
CA SER A 116 1.52 12.21 -31.86
C SER A 116 2.03 13.38 -31.00
N TRP A 117 1.22 13.83 -30.04
CA TRP A 117 1.63 14.83 -29.04
C TRP A 117 2.82 14.35 -28.19
N TRP A 118 2.77 13.11 -27.67
CA TRP A 118 3.87 12.57 -26.87
C TRP A 118 5.18 12.47 -27.67
N ASN A 119 5.10 12.06 -28.93
CA ASN A 119 6.26 12.04 -29.82
C ASN A 119 6.82 13.45 -30.02
N ALA A 120 5.99 14.46 -30.25
CA ALA A 120 6.44 15.85 -30.37
C ALA A 120 7.08 16.38 -29.08
N TYR A 121 6.54 16.02 -27.91
CA TYR A 121 7.11 16.37 -26.61
C TYR A 121 8.49 15.73 -26.37
N THR A 122 8.66 14.47 -26.78
CA THR A 122 9.91 13.71 -26.59
C THR A 122 11.00 14.07 -27.59
N GLN A 123 10.68 14.61 -28.76
CA GLN A 123 11.66 15.01 -29.79
C GLN A 123 12.80 15.90 -29.27
N PRO A 124 12.55 17.03 -28.57
CA PRO A 124 13.63 17.93 -28.14
C PRO A 124 14.45 17.39 -26.96
N ILE A 125 13.85 16.61 -26.06
CA ILE A 125 14.47 16.17 -24.79
C ILE A 125 15.00 14.73 -24.84
N GLY A 126 14.56 13.94 -25.81
CA GLY A 126 14.83 12.50 -25.92
C GLY A 126 13.91 11.64 -25.06
N ILE A 127 13.61 10.44 -25.54
CA ILE A 127 12.69 9.50 -24.87
C ILE A 127 13.18 9.07 -23.49
N GLU A 128 14.50 8.94 -23.29
CA GLU A 128 15.06 8.58 -21.98
C GLU A 128 14.81 9.65 -20.92
N GLN A 129 15.00 10.92 -21.27
CA GLN A 129 14.77 12.03 -20.35
C GLN A 129 13.28 12.21 -20.08
N ALA A 130 12.46 12.13 -21.13
CA ALA A 130 11.01 12.19 -20.99
C ALA A 130 10.45 11.07 -20.11
N SER A 131 11.03 9.86 -20.18
CA SER A 131 10.59 8.71 -19.37
C SER A 131 10.99 8.84 -17.88
N ARG A 132 11.91 9.75 -17.54
CA ARG A 132 12.40 9.99 -16.17
C ARG A 132 11.60 11.06 -15.42
N ILE A 133 10.72 11.80 -16.09
CA ILE A 133 9.86 12.77 -15.41
C ILE A 133 8.95 12.06 -14.41
N ALA A 134 8.60 12.74 -13.33
CA ALA A 134 7.67 12.19 -12.36
C ALA A 134 6.26 12.08 -12.98
N TRP A 135 5.48 11.07 -12.60
CA TRP A 135 4.10 10.95 -13.07
C TRP A 135 3.25 12.19 -12.71
N THR A 136 3.53 12.79 -11.55
CA THR A 136 2.87 14.03 -11.10
C THR A 136 3.24 15.26 -11.93
N GLU A 137 4.36 15.23 -12.64
CA GLU A 137 4.78 16.32 -13.54
C GLU A 137 4.16 16.18 -14.93
N LEU A 138 3.88 14.94 -15.37
CA LEU A 138 3.15 14.68 -16.62
C LEU A 138 1.66 15.04 -16.54
N LYS A 139 1.09 14.99 -15.33
CA LYS A 139 -0.31 15.29 -15.04
C LYS A 139 -0.67 16.76 -15.16
#